data_AF-A0A251XNU0-F1
#
_entry.id   AF-A0A251XNU0-F1
#
_cell.length_a   1.000
_cell.length_b   1.000
_cell.length_c   1.000
_cell.angle_alpha   90.00
_cell.angle_beta   90.00
_cell.angle_gamma   90.00
#
_symmetry.space_group_name_H-M   'P 1'
#
loop_
_entity.id
_entity.type
_entity.pdbx_description
1 polymer ?
#
loop_
_entity_poly.entity_id
_entity_poly.type
_entity_poly.pdbx_seq_one_letter_code
_entity_poly.pdbx_strand_id
1 'polypeptide(L)'
;MSFRGSDSSVAEAHGYRIVTNSDGRQTSVPVSAEARRQAVLDNVAPGDCGSSFVNAAKLSNDTLAVTTGYKVPFTVAEKTWRVNAVSVFSSHTFPWDGPSGGAWSAQAAATLVGPGVAVVPLTAHVVVVNGRVCYSAGPTASFG
;
A
#
# COMPACT_ATOMS: atom_id res chain seq x y z
N MET A 1 18.50 -26.92 1.11
CA MET A 1 17.57 -26.44 0.06
C MET A 1 16.81 -27.67 -0.42
N SER A 2 15.49 -27.82 -0.34
CA SER A 2 14.40 -26.84 -0.38
C SER A 2 13.24 -27.35 0.48
N PHE A 3 12.76 -26.55 1.44
CA PHE A 3 11.63 -26.90 2.30
C PHE A 3 10.33 -26.74 1.49
N ARG A 4 9.97 -27.79 0.76
CA ARG A 4 8.65 -27.97 0.16
C ARG A 4 7.65 -28.38 1.22
N GLY A 5 6.51 -27.70 1.27
CA GLY A 5 5.34 -28.17 2.01
C GLY A 5 4.45 -27.01 2.43
N SER A 6 3.77 -26.37 1.49
CA SER A 6 2.59 -25.59 1.81
C SER A 6 1.48 -26.57 2.20
N ASP A 7 1.08 -26.58 3.46
CA ASP A 7 0.00 -27.41 3.98
C ASP A 7 -1.33 -26.99 3.33
N SER A 8 -1.83 -27.79 2.39
CA SER A 8 -3.02 -27.52 1.60
C SER A 8 -4.31 -27.42 2.44
N SER A 9 -4.36 -28.08 3.60
CA SER A 9 -5.53 -28.04 4.49
C SER A 9 -5.73 -26.71 5.21
N VAL A 10 -4.68 -25.91 5.41
CA VAL A 10 -4.81 -24.58 6.05
C VAL A 10 -5.30 -23.53 5.05
N ALA A 11 -4.99 -23.70 3.77
CA ALA A 11 -5.40 -22.78 2.71
C ALA A 11 -6.91 -22.85 2.42
N GLU A 12 -7.49 -24.05 2.42
CA GLU A 12 -8.92 -24.25 2.14
C GLU A 12 -9.83 -23.82 3.30
N ALA A 13 -9.40 -23.97 4.55
CA ALA A 13 -10.17 -23.53 5.72
C ALA A 13 -10.35 -22.00 5.80
N HIS A 14 -9.50 -21.24 5.11
CA HIS A 14 -9.52 -19.79 5.09
C HIS A 14 -9.88 -19.18 3.72
N GLY A 15 -10.31 -20.01 2.74
CA GLY A 15 -10.86 -19.53 1.47
C GLY A 15 -9.84 -19.03 0.43
N TYR A 16 -8.60 -19.51 0.50
CA TYR A 16 -7.53 -19.15 -0.44
C TYR A 16 -7.15 -20.34 -1.31
N ARG A 17 -7.11 -20.16 -2.63
CA ARG A 17 -6.59 -21.17 -3.55
C ARG A 17 -5.20 -20.76 -4.00
N ILE A 18 -4.22 -21.63 -3.77
CA ILE A 18 -2.87 -21.45 -4.32
C ILE A 18 -2.93 -21.80 -5.80
N VAL A 19 -2.69 -20.82 -6.66
CA VAL A 19 -2.53 -21.03 -8.10
C VAL A 19 -1.04 -20.91 -8.42
N THR A 20 -0.52 -21.94 -9.06
CA THR A 20 0.85 -21.93 -9.56
C THR A 20 0.79 -21.43 -11.00
N ASN A 21 1.35 -20.25 -11.25
CA ASN A 21 1.45 -19.70 -12.59
C ASN A 21 2.60 -20.38 -13.35
N SER A 22 2.55 -20.33 -14.68
CA SER A 22 3.49 -20.98 -15.61
C SER A 22 4.96 -20.59 -15.43
N ASP A 23 5.25 -19.53 -14.67
CA ASP A 23 6.61 -19.07 -14.34
C ASP A 23 7.18 -19.69 -13.04
N GLY A 24 6.50 -20.70 -12.48
CA GLY A 24 6.95 -21.43 -11.27
C GLY A 24 6.73 -20.69 -9.95
N ARG A 25 6.02 -19.55 -9.96
CA ARG A 25 5.71 -18.75 -8.77
C ARG A 25 4.34 -19.12 -8.21
N GLN A 26 4.30 -19.50 -6.93
CA GLN A 26 3.06 -19.78 -6.21
C GLN A 26 2.41 -18.48 -5.77
N THR A 27 1.16 -18.25 -6.19
CA THR A 27 0.40 -17.06 -5.81
C THR A 27 -0.91 -17.49 -5.14
N SER A 28 -1.15 -17.04 -3.91
CA SER A 28 -2.40 -17.29 -3.20
C SER A 28 -3.47 -16.32 -3.69
N VAL A 29 -4.42 -16.82 -4.48
CA VAL A 29 -5.53 -16.03 -5.02
C VAL A 29 -6.75 -16.23 -4.13
N PRO A 30 -7.30 -15.16 -3.52
CA PRO A 30 -8.53 -15.26 -2.72
C PRO A 30 -9.74 -15.55 -3.62
N VAL A 31 -10.57 -16.53 -3.26
CA VAL A 31 -11.72 -16.99 -4.08
C VAL A 31 -13.09 -16.69 -3.47
N SER A 32 -13.17 -16.16 -2.24
CA SER A 32 -14.46 -15.88 -1.58
C SER A 32 -15.07 -14.52 -1.96
N ALA A 33 -16.41 -14.44 -1.88
CA ALA A 33 -17.19 -13.25 -2.22
C ALA A 33 -16.95 -12.07 -1.26
N GLU A 34 -16.49 -12.35 -0.03
CA GLU A 34 -16.09 -11.35 0.96
C GLU A 34 -14.76 -10.68 0.57
N ALA A 35 -13.83 -11.45 -0.01
CA ALA A 35 -12.56 -10.93 -0.50
C ALA A 35 -12.73 -10.06 -1.77
N ARG A 36 -13.76 -10.33 -2.57
CA ARG A 36 -14.12 -9.49 -3.73
C ARG A 36 -14.74 -8.14 -3.36
N ARG A 37 -15.32 -7.99 -2.16
CA ARG A 37 -15.93 -6.72 -1.72
C ARG A 37 -14.90 -5.71 -1.17
N GLN A 38 -13.71 -6.15 -0.78
CA GLN A 38 -12.64 -5.27 -0.26
C GLN A 38 -11.66 -4.79 -1.34
N ALA A 39 -11.80 -5.26 -2.57
CA ALA A 39 -10.94 -4.92 -3.71
C ALA A 39 -11.39 -3.65 -4.48
N VAL A 40 -12.14 -2.77 -3.83
CA VAL A 40 -12.54 -1.47 -4.40
C VAL A 40 -11.83 -0.36 -3.64
N LEU A 41 -10.50 -0.36 -3.73
CA LEU A 41 -9.72 0.85 -3.58
C LEU A 41 -8.87 0.91 -4.83
N ASP A 42 -9.29 1.74 -5.78
CA ASP A 42 -8.51 2.06 -6.96
C ASP A 42 -7.12 2.54 -6.50
N ASN A 43 -6.05 1.93 -7.03
CA ASN A 43 -4.63 2.21 -6.76
C ASN A 43 -3.96 1.51 -5.56
N VAL A 44 -4.36 0.29 -5.21
CA VAL A 44 -3.59 -0.56 -4.27
C VAL A 44 -2.44 -1.27 -5.01
N ALA A 45 -1.19 -0.97 -4.62
CA ALA A 45 -0.02 -1.72 -5.08
C ALA A 45 0.39 -2.74 -3.99
N PRO A 46 0.51 -4.05 -4.32
CA PRO A 46 1.00 -5.06 -3.38
C PRO A 46 2.51 -4.88 -3.16
N GLY A 47 2.90 -4.43 -1.96
CA GLY A 47 4.28 -4.40 -1.49
C GLY A 47 4.83 -5.78 -1.12
N ASP A 48 6.10 -5.83 -0.74
CA ASP A 48 6.83 -7.08 -0.43
C ASP A 48 6.18 -7.93 0.66
N CYS A 49 5.41 -7.29 1.57
CA CYS A 49 4.81 -7.98 2.70
C CYS A 49 3.36 -7.57 3.01
N GLY A 50 2.72 -6.80 2.13
CA GLY A 50 1.38 -6.27 2.36
C GLY A 50 0.88 -5.37 1.23
N SER A 51 -0.10 -4.52 1.53
CA SER A 51 -0.71 -3.61 0.55
C SER A 51 -0.47 -2.16 0.95
N SER A 52 -0.25 -1.31 -0.04
CA SER A 52 -0.10 0.14 0.14
C SER A 52 -1.02 0.89 -0.81
N PHE A 53 -1.50 2.07 -0.40
CA PHE A 53 -2.35 2.89 -1.25
C PHE A 53 -2.06 4.39 -1.06
N VAL A 54 -2.38 5.15 -2.10
CA VAL A 54 -2.49 6.60 -2.05
C VAL A 54 -3.68 7.01 -2.90
N ASN A 55 -4.44 7.96 -2.39
CA ASN A 55 -5.53 8.62 -3.07
C ASN A 55 -5.29 10.12 -2.95
N ALA A 56 -5.51 10.82 -4.06
CA ALA A 56 -5.30 12.25 -4.14
C ALA A 56 -6.50 12.85 -4.88
N ALA A 57 -7.11 13.87 -4.29
CA ALA A 57 -8.27 14.55 -4.84
C ALA A 57 -8.09 16.06 -4.77
N LYS A 58 -8.43 16.75 -5.85
CA LYS A 58 -8.47 18.21 -5.87
C LYS A 58 -9.76 18.69 -5.23
N LEU A 59 -9.63 19.60 -4.27
CA LEU A 59 -10.73 20.35 -3.67
C LEU A 59 -10.75 21.77 -4.24
N SER A 60 -11.72 22.57 -3.82
CA SER A 60 -11.78 24.00 -4.12
C SER A 60 -10.51 24.75 -3.66
N ASN A 61 -10.21 25.88 -4.30
CA ASN A 61 -9.06 26.75 -4.01
C ASN A 61 -7.70 26.07 -4.14
N ASP A 62 -7.51 25.24 -5.17
CA ASP A 62 -6.23 24.53 -5.42
C ASP A 62 -5.75 23.67 -4.25
N THR A 63 -6.66 23.23 -3.38
CA THR A 63 -6.30 22.38 -2.24
C THR A 63 -6.24 20.93 -2.68
N LEU A 64 -5.08 20.29 -2.54
CA LEU A 64 -4.92 18.86 -2.73
C LEU A 64 -5.20 18.14 -1.41
N ALA A 65 -6.20 17.27 -1.38
CA ALA A 65 -6.43 16.34 -0.29
C ALA A 65 -5.79 14.98 -0.63
N VAL A 66 -4.94 14.48 0.26
CA VAL A 66 -4.28 13.18 0.13
C VAL A 66 -4.74 12.26 1.25
N THR A 67 -5.13 11.04 0.90
CA THR A 67 -5.35 9.94 1.83
C THR A 67 -4.38 8.81 1.47
N THR A 68 -3.60 8.32 2.42
CA THR A 68 -2.62 7.25 2.18
C THR A 68 -2.62 6.26 3.32
N GLY A 69 -2.08 5.07 3.08
CA GLY A 69 -1.94 4.08 4.12
C GLY A 69 -1.32 2.79 3.62
N TYR A 70 -1.20 1.86 4.57
CA TYR A 70 -0.74 0.51 4.30
C TYR A 70 -1.42 -0.49 5.24
N LYS A 71 -1.36 -1.75 4.84
CA LYS A 71 -1.76 -2.90 5.64
C LYS A 71 -0.77 -4.04 5.46
N VAL A 72 -0.13 -4.44 6.55
CA VAL A 72 0.78 -5.56 6.65
C VAL A 72 0.25 -6.53 7.72
N PRO A 73 0.48 -7.85 7.60
CA PRO A 73 -0.02 -8.84 8.54
C PRO A 73 0.86 -8.96 9.80
N PHE A 74 1.87 -8.10 9.96
CA PHE A 74 2.84 -8.15 11.06
C PHE A 74 2.76 -6.90 11.95
N THR A 75 3.25 -7.02 13.19
CA THR A 75 3.38 -5.89 14.11
C THR A 75 4.52 -4.97 13.67
N VAL A 76 4.18 -3.74 13.31
CA VAL A 76 5.13 -2.69 12.95
C VAL A 76 5.67 -2.04 14.22
N ALA A 77 6.99 -1.81 14.28
CA ALA A 77 7.65 -1.05 15.33
C ALA A 77 7.72 0.45 14.94
N GLU A 78 8.13 0.71 13.70
CA GLU A 78 8.28 2.06 13.16
C GLU A 78 7.90 2.10 11.67
N LYS A 79 7.46 3.28 11.21
CA LYS A 79 7.26 3.57 9.79
C LYS A 79 8.05 4.79 9.39
N THR A 80 8.54 4.76 8.15
CA THR A 80 8.95 5.94 7.41
C THR A 80 8.01 6.06 6.23
N TRP A 81 7.11 7.04 6.26
CA TRP A 81 6.05 7.17 5.25
C TRP A 81 5.99 8.58 4.72
N ARG A 82 6.04 8.71 3.40
CA ARG A 82 5.98 10.00 2.71
C ARG A 82 5.09 9.88 1.49
N VAL A 83 4.39 10.95 1.17
CA VAL A 83 3.74 11.11 -0.15
C VAL A 83 4.33 12.35 -0.79
N ASN A 84 4.88 12.20 -1.99
CA ASN A 84 5.32 13.31 -2.82
C ASN A 84 4.21 13.62 -3.83
N ALA A 85 3.63 14.81 -3.73
CA ALA A 85 2.71 15.34 -4.72
C ALA A 85 3.46 16.32 -5.63
N VAL A 86 3.37 16.11 -6.93
CA VAL A 86 3.96 16.98 -7.94
C VAL A 86 2.86 17.42 -8.89
N SER A 87 2.67 18.72 -9.04
CA SER A 87 1.84 19.33 -10.07
C SER A 87 2.71 20.01 -11.13
N VAL A 88 2.07 20.49 -12.18
CA VAL A 88 2.73 21.27 -13.23
C VAL A 88 3.35 22.59 -12.74
N PHE A 89 2.98 23.08 -11.54
CA PHE A 89 3.44 24.37 -11.02
C PHE A 89 4.22 24.27 -9.70
N SER A 90 4.01 23.21 -8.91
CA SER A 90 4.67 23.07 -7.61
C SER A 90 4.73 21.61 -7.15
N SER A 91 5.51 21.36 -6.11
CA SER A 91 5.58 20.06 -5.45
C SER A 91 5.42 20.22 -3.94
N HIS A 92 4.85 19.21 -3.29
CA HIS A 92 4.72 19.15 -1.84
C HIS A 92 4.99 17.74 -1.33
N THR A 93 5.63 17.62 -0.17
CA THR A 93 5.88 16.33 0.48
C THR A 93 5.16 16.30 1.81
N PHE A 94 4.35 15.25 2.00
CA PHE A 94 3.65 14.97 3.25
C PHE A 94 4.39 13.88 4.02
N PRO A 95 5.01 14.18 5.18
CA PRO A 95 5.71 13.19 6.00
C PRO A 95 4.83 12.66 7.15
N TRP A 96 4.92 11.35 7.41
CA TRP A 96 4.27 10.67 8.54
C TRP A 96 5.20 9.64 9.19
N ASP A 97 6.42 10.05 9.51
CA ASP A 97 7.41 9.17 10.14
C ASP A 97 6.99 8.88 11.61
N GLY A 98 7.37 7.71 12.15
CA GLY A 98 7.16 7.35 13.56
C GLY A 98 6.48 6.00 13.82
N PRO A 99 6.14 5.66 15.08
CA PRO A 99 5.55 4.38 15.43
C PRO A 99 4.15 4.20 14.80
N SER A 100 3.78 2.96 14.53
CA SER A 100 2.49 2.62 13.92
C SER A 100 2.16 1.13 14.07
N GLY A 101 0.91 0.77 13.82
CA GLY A 101 0.46 -0.63 13.79
C GLY A 101 0.60 -1.28 12.42
N GLY A 102 0.19 -2.56 12.34
CA GLY A 102 0.16 -3.32 11.10
C GLY A 102 -0.84 -2.79 10.05
N ALA A 103 -1.84 -2.02 10.48
CA ALA A 103 -2.70 -1.26 9.59
C ALA A 103 -2.66 0.22 9.98
N TRP A 104 -2.47 1.09 9.01
CA TRP A 104 -2.38 2.52 9.22
C TRP A 104 -2.89 3.30 8.02
N SER A 105 -3.54 4.43 8.29
CA SER A 105 -3.96 5.39 7.29
C SER A 105 -3.85 6.80 7.84
N ALA A 106 -3.54 7.77 6.98
CA ALA A 106 -3.58 9.18 7.31
C ALA A 106 -4.11 10.02 6.16
N GLN A 107 -4.53 11.22 6.54
CA GLN A 107 -5.02 12.24 5.64
C GLN A 107 -4.26 13.54 5.88
N ALA A 108 -3.95 14.26 4.81
CA ALA A 108 -3.41 15.61 4.87
C ALA A 108 -3.89 16.42 3.66
N ALA A 109 -3.78 17.73 3.76
CA ALA A 109 -4.07 18.62 2.66
C ALA A 109 -3.01 19.71 2.54
N ALA A 110 -2.73 20.14 1.31
CA ALA A 110 -1.87 21.28 1.04
C ALA A 110 -2.36 22.01 -0.22
N THR A 111 -2.07 23.31 -0.31
CA THR A 111 -2.32 24.06 -1.54
C THR A 111 -1.29 23.68 -2.60
N LEU A 112 -1.77 23.20 -3.74
CA LEU A 112 -0.96 22.81 -4.87
C LEU A 112 -1.72 23.22 -6.12
N VAL A 113 -1.15 24.01 -7.03
CA VAL A 113 -1.93 24.53 -8.18
C VAL A 113 -1.85 23.55 -9.36
N GLY A 114 -2.97 23.33 -10.05
CA GLY A 114 -3.03 22.56 -11.29
C GLY A 114 -3.02 21.02 -11.14
N PRO A 115 -3.13 20.28 -12.25
CA PRO A 115 -3.13 18.82 -12.25
C PRO A 115 -1.74 18.26 -11.96
N GLY A 116 -1.70 17.00 -11.51
CA GLY A 116 -0.47 16.35 -11.08
C GLY A 116 -0.64 14.89 -10.63
N VAL A 117 0.40 14.39 -9.97
CA VAL A 117 0.47 13.03 -9.44
C VAL A 117 0.99 13.03 -8.01
N ALA A 118 0.34 12.25 -7.15
CA ALA A 118 0.80 11.91 -5.81
C ALA A 118 1.41 10.51 -5.85
N VAL A 119 2.61 10.35 -5.28
CA VAL A 119 3.35 9.09 -5.24
C VAL A 119 3.83 8.80 -3.82
N VAL A 120 3.60 7.58 -3.35
CA VAL A 120 4.36 7.06 -2.22
C VAL A 120 5.68 6.53 -2.80
N PRO A 121 6.86 7.02 -2.39
CA PRO A 121 8.11 6.55 -2.97
C PRO A 121 8.40 5.11 -2.55
N LEU A 122 9.13 4.36 -3.38
CA LEU A 122 9.60 3.00 -3.04
C LEU A 122 10.47 2.96 -1.77
N THR A 123 10.99 4.11 -1.32
CA THR A 123 11.73 4.25 -0.06
C THR A 123 10.85 4.33 1.17
N ALA A 124 9.54 4.58 1.03
CA ALA A 124 8.60 4.50 2.13
C ALA A 124 8.48 3.04 2.57
N HIS A 125 8.63 2.81 3.87
CA HIS A 125 8.73 1.46 4.41
C HIS A 125 8.24 1.40 5.86
N VAL A 126 8.00 0.17 6.31
CA VAL A 126 7.73 -0.16 7.70
C VAL A 126 8.77 -1.15 8.20
N VAL A 127 9.22 -0.98 9.43
CA VAL A 127 10.11 -1.93 10.11
C VAL A 127 9.27 -2.70 11.11
N VAL A 128 9.24 -4.01 10.93
CA VAL A 128 8.51 -4.96 11.77
C VAL A 128 9.32 -5.20 13.04
N VAL A 129 8.66 -5.53 14.16
CA VAL A 129 9.32 -5.80 15.47
C VAL A 129 10.41 -6.87 15.44
N ASN A 130 10.44 -7.72 14.40
CA ASN A 130 11.48 -8.73 14.17
C ASN A 130 12.67 -8.22 13.32
N GLY A 131 12.74 -6.93 13.03
CA GLY A 131 13.81 -6.29 12.26
C GLY A 131 13.67 -6.40 10.74
N ARG A 132 12.59 -6.99 10.22
CA ARG A 132 12.35 -7.04 8.77
C ARG A 132 11.76 -5.72 8.27
N VAL A 133 12.27 -5.24 7.15
CA VAL A 133 11.77 -4.05 6.46
C VAL A 133 10.80 -4.45 5.35
N CYS A 134 9.67 -3.76 5.24
CA CYS A 134 8.75 -3.90 4.13
C CYS A 134 8.57 -2.57 3.41
N TYR A 135 8.86 -2.56 2.11
CA TYR A 135 8.73 -1.36 1.28
C TYR A 135 7.32 -1.21 0.72
N SER A 136 6.95 0.04 0.47
CA SER A 136 5.78 0.35 -0.33
C SER A 136 6.05 -0.05 -1.79
N ALA A 137 5.05 -0.58 -2.48
CA ALA A 137 5.16 -0.90 -3.91
C ALA A 137 5.04 0.34 -4.82
N GLY A 138 5.22 1.53 -4.26
CA GLY A 138 5.20 2.78 -5.00
C GLY A 138 3.83 3.18 -5.56
N PRO A 139 2.71 3.07 -4.82
CA PRO A 139 1.41 3.44 -5.36
C PRO A 139 1.38 4.92 -5.75
N THR A 140 0.65 5.20 -6.83
CA THR A 140 0.47 6.53 -7.41
C THR A 140 -1.00 6.86 -7.60
N ALA A 141 -1.36 8.14 -7.46
CA ALA A 141 -2.69 8.66 -7.79
C ALA A 141 -2.57 9.98 -8.54
N SER A 142 -3.21 10.08 -9.71
CA SER A 142 -3.36 11.33 -10.43
C SER A 142 -4.45 12.20 -9.81
N PHE A 143 -4.26 13.53 -9.85
CA PHE A 143 -5.26 14.51 -9.45
C PHE A 143 -5.32 15.64 -10.48
N GLY A 144 -6.49 16.22 -10.70
CA GLY A 144 -6.72 17.29 -11.69
C GLY A 144 -8.12 17.84 -11.57
#